data_AF-A0A7C4BYD7-F1
#
_entry.id   AF-A0A7C4BYD7-F1
#
_cell.length_a   1.000
_cell.length_b   1.000
_cell.length_c   1.000
_cell.angle_alpha   90.00
_cell.angle_beta   90.00
_cell.angle_gamma   90.00
#
_symmetry.space_group_name_H-M   'P 1'
#
loop_
_entity.id
_entity.type
_entity.pdbx_description
1 polymer ?
#
loop_
_entity_poly.entity_id
_entity_poly.type
_entity_poly.pdbx_seq_one_letter_code
_entity_poly.pdbx_strand_id
1 'polypeptide(L)'
;MPTEKQTNPRGNHPALALHTPGGAELALCHWDLWMCLLAQRDFDGDLARLGDDLRARRDAAAGMLTASREEWKAKLSHLRDLQRRLRGAGAAVADVIAAAGKRPAGELRRAVSRVLGSSARRSEWSEAMNETADKRGMAFALRGFWPRFPVSPEPFVAEMAAGFKARGCFTERASFSIARRFDRFTAMAEKQAARGRFPEALAILRAVLTAAIEVLDHGADDSFGAIGDSFRAAFRAYLALPPGQTGLEEPVFFHDLLTLLIWEDYGLTFDQTERYFARLTRAQGDLCIAFLREQIEALRADDLEHQADEALGLLGQVAAEQRRFELFEALAREMGSKSSRRILRLADTAVKARKRELAERVFDAALRPGPHLKRLREHYEQLNSGAWNPWRKP
;
A
#
# COMPACT_ATOMS: atom_id res chain seq x y z
N MET A 1 46.92 -6.17 -23.78
CA MET A 1 45.93 -6.84 -22.90
C MET A 1 44.73 -7.21 -23.76
N PRO A 2 44.27 -8.47 -23.73
CA PRO A 2 43.14 -8.89 -24.53
C PRO A 2 41.88 -8.19 -24.01
N THR A 3 41.24 -7.41 -24.88
CA THR A 3 39.90 -6.85 -24.66
C THR A 3 38.93 -8.03 -24.60
N GLU A 4 38.59 -8.48 -23.39
CA GLU A 4 37.42 -9.33 -23.19
C GLU A 4 36.22 -8.63 -23.84
N LYS A 5 35.66 -9.25 -24.88
CA LYS A 5 34.36 -8.88 -25.43
C LYS A 5 33.38 -9.03 -24.29
N GLN A 6 33.06 -7.93 -23.61
CA GLN A 6 32.08 -7.92 -22.54
C GLN A 6 30.75 -8.38 -23.14
N THR A 7 30.42 -9.63 -22.84
CA THR A 7 29.13 -10.27 -23.06
C THR A 7 28.04 -9.31 -22.60
N ASN A 8 26.98 -9.17 -23.40
CA ASN A 8 25.86 -8.27 -23.18
C ASN A 8 25.55 -8.09 -21.67
N PRO A 9 25.83 -6.91 -21.07
CA PRO A 9 25.77 -6.73 -19.63
C PRO A 9 24.33 -6.91 -19.15
N ARG A 10 24.17 -7.65 -18.05
CA ARG A 10 22.89 -7.79 -17.39
C ARG A 10 22.62 -6.57 -16.53
N GLY A 11 21.35 -6.19 -16.40
CA GLY A 11 20.98 -4.94 -15.73
C GLY A 11 21.43 -4.86 -14.26
N ASN A 12 21.51 -5.99 -13.56
CA ASN A 12 21.98 -6.09 -12.17
C ASN A 12 23.50 -6.20 -12.02
N HIS A 13 24.27 -6.27 -13.11
CA HIS A 13 25.73 -6.28 -13.00
C HIS A 13 26.24 -4.87 -12.63
N PRO A 14 27.33 -4.77 -11.85
CA PRO A 14 28.00 -3.50 -11.59
C PRO A 14 28.37 -2.79 -12.90
N ALA A 15 28.09 -1.48 -12.96
CA ALA A 15 28.37 -0.65 -14.13
C ALA A 15 29.44 0.41 -13.85
N LEU A 16 29.35 1.09 -12.70
CA LEU A 16 30.34 2.05 -12.23
C LEU A 16 30.19 2.30 -10.72
N ALA A 17 31.17 2.97 -10.15
CA ALA A 17 31.11 3.48 -8.80
C ALA A 17 31.32 4.99 -8.79
N LEU A 18 30.55 5.68 -7.95
CA LEU A 18 30.65 7.12 -7.76
C LEU A 18 31.33 7.43 -6.43
N HIS A 19 32.38 8.24 -6.48
CA HIS A 19 32.93 8.84 -5.27
C HIS A 19 32.05 10.03 -4.88
N THR A 20 31.40 9.93 -3.72
CA THR A 20 30.50 10.98 -3.23
C THR A 20 31.30 12.08 -2.54
N PRO A 21 30.76 13.31 -2.42
CA PRO A 21 31.40 14.39 -1.68
C PRO A 21 31.74 14.04 -0.22
N GLY A 22 31.00 13.09 0.38
CA GLY A 22 31.25 12.59 1.74
C GLY A 22 32.30 11.48 1.84
N GLY A 23 33.00 11.14 0.75
CA GLY A 23 34.04 10.10 0.72
C GLY A 23 33.51 8.66 0.67
N ALA A 24 32.19 8.45 0.76
CA ALA A 24 31.58 7.15 0.55
C ALA A 24 31.51 6.81 -0.95
N GLU A 25 31.62 5.53 -1.29
CA GLU A 25 31.48 5.03 -2.64
C GLU A 25 30.04 4.56 -2.88
N LEU A 26 29.38 5.10 -3.90
CA LEU A 26 28.06 4.67 -4.33
C LEU A 26 28.21 3.72 -5.53
N ALA A 27 28.00 2.42 -5.28
CA ALA A 27 27.99 1.41 -6.33
C ALA A 27 26.70 1.51 -7.17
N LEU A 28 26.87 1.53 -8.50
CA LEU A 28 25.77 1.61 -9.47
C LEU A 28 25.81 0.42 -10.42
N CYS A 29 24.66 -0.17 -10.67
CA CYS A 29 24.46 -1.23 -11.65
C CYS A 29 24.06 -0.68 -13.03
N HIS A 30 23.95 -1.56 -14.03
CA HIS A 30 23.58 -1.15 -15.38
C HIS A 30 22.17 -0.55 -15.47
N TRP A 31 21.21 -0.99 -14.63
CA TRP A 31 19.91 -0.33 -14.57
C TRP A 31 20.00 1.13 -14.13
N ASP A 32 20.85 1.43 -13.14
CA ASP A 32 21.09 2.80 -12.67
C ASP A 32 21.63 3.66 -13.82
N LEU A 33 22.66 3.15 -14.50
CA LEU A 33 23.28 3.82 -15.65
C LEU A 33 22.27 4.03 -16.79
N TRP A 34 21.46 3.04 -17.12
CA TRP A 34 20.48 3.13 -18.20
C TRP A 34 19.39 4.16 -17.91
N MET A 35 18.90 4.23 -16.66
CA MET A 35 17.93 5.26 -16.28
C MET A 35 18.55 6.66 -16.29
N CYS A 36 19.78 6.82 -15.80
CA CYS A 36 20.51 8.09 -15.86
C CYS A 36 20.78 8.54 -17.31
N LEU A 37 21.19 7.63 -18.21
CA LEU A 37 21.40 7.94 -19.62
C LEU A 37 20.12 8.40 -20.31
N LEU A 38 19.00 7.74 -20.01
CA LEU A 38 17.71 8.09 -20.58
C LEU A 38 17.22 9.43 -20.04
N ALA A 39 17.32 9.65 -18.73
CA ALA A 39 16.99 10.91 -18.08
C ALA A 39 17.82 12.07 -18.65
N GLN A 40 19.12 11.88 -18.81
CA GLN A 40 20.00 12.90 -19.39
C GLN A 40 19.63 13.27 -20.83
N ARG A 41 19.21 12.29 -21.64
CA ARG A 41 18.91 12.50 -23.05
C ARG A 41 17.56 13.18 -23.27
N ASP A 42 16.53 12.67 -22.61
CA ASP A 42 15.13 13.00 -22.94
C ASP A 42 14.49 13.93 -21.90
N PHE A 43 15.11 14.11 -20.73
CA PHE A 43 14.52 14.78 -19.57
C PHE A 43 15.49 15.73 -18.85
N ASP A 44 16.56 16.17 -19.51
CA ASP A 44 17.56 17.10 -18.95
C ASP A 44 18.20 16.63 -17.63
N GLY A 45 18.27 15.32 -17.41
CA GLY A 45 18.77 14.71 -16.19
C GLY A 45 17.75 14.62 -15.05
N ASP A 46 16.49 14.99 -15.29
CA ASP A 46 15.41 14.93 -14.30
C ASP A 46 14.81 13.52 -14.23
N LEU A 47 15.19 12.79 -13.17
CA LEU A 47 14.65 11.45 -12.89
C LEU A 47 13.16 11.48 -12.52
N ALA A 48 12.62 12.58 -11.99
CA ALA A 48 11.20 12.68 -11.67
C ALA A 48 10.37 12.73 -12.96
N ARG A 49 10.80 13.54 -13.93
CA ARG A 49 10.18 13.58 -15.27
C ARG A 49 10.25 12.24 -16.01
N LEU A 50 11.37 11.52 -15.90
CA LEU A 50 11.44 10.15 -16.41
C LEU A 50 10.40 9.26 -15.72
N GLY A 51 10.26 9.35 -14.40
CA GLY A 51 9.24 8.61 -13.66
C GLY A 51 7.82 8.91 -14.11
N ASP A 52 7.51 10.17 -14.41
CA ASP A 52 6.21 10.60 -14.94
C ASP A 52 5.93 9.96 -16.32
N ASP A 53 6.92 9.92 -17.21
CA ASP A 53 6.81 9.25 -18.51
C ASP A 53 6.62 7.72 -18.36
N LEU A 54 7.36 7.08 -17.45
CA LEU A 54 7.17 5.64 -17.17
C LEU A 54 5.76 5.33 -16.64
N ARG A 55 5.20 6.19 -15.78
CA ARG A 55 3.82 6.06 -15.30
C ARG A 55 2.80 6.24 -16.42
N ALA A 56 2.96 7.27 -17.24
CA ALA A 56 2.07 7.49 -18.39
C ALA A 56 2.08 6.29 -19.36
N ARG A 57 3.24 5.68 -19.61
CA ARG A 57 3.37 4.47 -20.42
C ARG A 57 2.73 3.24 -19.78
N ARG A 58 2.94 3.04 -18.47
CA ARG A 58 2.27 1.99 -17.70
C ARG A 58 0.76 2.09 -17.83
N ASP A 59 0.23 3.30 -17.64
CA ASP A 59 -1.22 3.55 -17.66
C ASP A 59 -1.80 3.40 -19.08
N ALA A 60 -1.08 3.84 -20.11
CA ALA A 60 -1.44 3.57 -21.50
C ALA A 60 -1.40 2.08 -21.87
N ALA A 61 -0.55 1.29 -21.19
CA ALA A 61 -0.42 -0.15 -21.36
C ALA A 61 -1.40 -0.96 -20.49
N ALA A 62 -2.27 -0.33 -19.69
CA ALA A 62 -3.12 -0.99 -18.69
C ALA A 62 -4.12 -2.03 -19.25
N GLY A 63 -4.25 -2.16 -20.58
CA GLY A 63 -4.99 -3.24 -21.26
C GLY A 63 -4.17 -4.47 -21.67
N MET A 64 -2.85 -4.52 -21.42
CA MET A 64 -1.97 -5.63 -21.78
C MET A 64 -1.78 -6.65 -20.63
N LEU A 65 -1.25 -7.84 -20.95
CA LEU A 65 -1.03 -8.98 -20.05
C LEU A 65 -0.39 -8.59 -18.69
N THR A 66 -0.78 -9.29 -17.61
CA THR A 66 -0.33 -9.08 -16.22
C THR A 66 1.19 -9.01 -16.04
N ALA A 67 1.96 -9.78 -16.82
CA ALA A 67 3.42 -9.75 -16.80
C ALA A 67 4.02 -8.37 -17.13
N SER A 68 3.32 -7.58 -17.97
CA SER A 68 3.77 -6.21 -18.29
C SER A 68 3.60 -5.25 -17.12
N ARG A 69 2.55 -5.43 -16.29
CA ARG A 69 2.26 -4.57 -15.14
C ARG A 69 3.30 -4.72 -14.03
N GLU A 70 3.69 -5.95 -13.72
CA GLU A 70 4.76 -6.24 -12.74
C GLU A 70 6.11 -5.66 -13.17
N GLU A 71 6.43 -5.71 -14.46
CA GLU A 71 7.67 -5.14 -14.98
C GLU A 71 7.71 -3.61 -14.85
N TRP A 72 6.62 -2.92 -15.16
CA TRP A 72 6.53 -1.47 -14.97
C TRP A 72 6.66 -1.08 -13.49
N LYS A 73 6.00 -1.83 -12.58
CA LYS A 73 6.17 -1.64 -11.13
C LYS A 73 7.64 -1.82 -10.72
N ALA A 74 8.31 -2.85 -11.23
CA ALA A 74 9.72 -3.11 -10.94
C ALA A 74 10.63 -1.95 -11.40
N LYS A 75 10.43 -1.46 -12.64
CA LYS A 75 11.19 -0.31 -13.19
C LYS A 75 10.98 0.96 -12.37
N LEU A 76 9.74 1.30 -12.03
CA LEU A 76 9.44 2.46 -11.18
C LEU A 76 10.08 2.32 -9.79
N SER A 77 9.97 1.14 -9.17
CA SER A 77 10.59 0.85 -7.87
C SER A 77 12.11 1.08 -7.90
N HIS A 78 12.78 0.61 -8.96
CA HIS A 78 14.21 0.87 -9.13
C HIS A 78 14.55 2.34 -9.36
N LEU A 79 13.73 3.07 -10.13
CA LEU A 79 13.93 4.51 -10.33
C LEU A 79 13.83 5.28 -9.00
N ARG A 80 12.83 4.96 -8.16
CA ARG A 80 12.68 5.59 -6.83
C ARG A 80 13.83 5.26 -5.89
N ASP A 81 14.30 4.03 -5.92
CA ASP A 81 15.50 3.62 -5.19
C ASP A 81 16.75 4.40 -5.65
N LEU A 82 16.98 4.50 -6.96
CA LEU A 82 18.07 5.29 -7.53
C LEU A 82 17.99 6.75 -7.11
N GLN A 83 16.81 7.37 -7.18
CA GLN A 83 16.60 8.75 -6.73
C GLN A 83 16.98 8.95 -5.26
N ARG A 84 16.58 8.03 -4.37
CA ARG A 84 16.93 8.07 -2.95
C ARG A 84 18.43 7.91 -2.73
N ARG A 85 19.06 6.92 -3.39
CA ARG A 85 20.52 6.69 -3.28
C ARG A 85 21.32 7.88 -3.75
N LEU A 86 20.98 8.49 -4.90
CA LEU A 86 21.65 9.69 -5.40
C LEU A 86 21.45 10.89 -4.47
N ARG A 87 20.21 11.14 -4.00
CA ARG A 87 19.93 12.22 -3.05
C ARG A 87 20.70 12.06 -1.73
N GLY A 88 20.71 10.85 -1.17
CA GLY A 88 21.43 10.54 0.06
C GLY A 88 22.96 10.68 -0.08
N ALA A 89 23.46 10.41 -1.29
CA ALA A 89 24.86 10.62 -1.66
C ALA A 89 25.22 12.08 -2.00
N GLY A 90 24.24 12.99 -2.10
CA GLY A 90 24.44 14.34 -2.61
C GLY A 90 24.91 14.38 -4.07
N ALA A 91 24.56 13.36 -4.87
CA ALA A 91 24.95 13.21 -6.26
C ALA A 91 23.77 13.51 -7.21
N ALA A 92 24.08 13.98 -8.42
CA ALA A 92 23.15 14.23 -9.50
C ALA A 92 23.37 13.26 -10.66
N VAL A 93 22.40 13.21 -11.60
CA VAL A 93 22.55 12.43 -12.84
C VAL A 93 23.79 12.85 -13.62
N ALA A 94 24.12 14.14 -13.64
CA ALA A 94 25.33 14.64 -14.30
C ALA A 94 26.61 13.98 -13.77
N ASP A 95 26.70 13.70 -12.47
CA ASP A 95 27.86 13.03 -11.86
C ASP A 95 27.97 11.58 -12.33
N VAL A 96 26.83 10.88 -12.42
CA VAL A 96 26.74 9.52 -12.98
C VAL A 96 27.24 9.52 -14.43
N ILE A 97 26.79 10.47 -15.24
CA ILE A 97 27.17 10.59 -16.65
C ILE A 97 28.66 10.94 -16.80
N ALA A 98 29.17 11.85 -15.98
CA ALA A 98 30.57 12.23 -15.97
C ALA A 98 31.47 11.03 -15.62
N ALA A 99 31.14 10.30 -14.55
CA ALA A 99 31.88 9.11 -14.14
C ALA A 99 31.74 7.95 -15.14
N ALA A 100 30.62 7.85 -15.84
CA ALA A 100 30.45 6.88 -16.92
C ALA A 100 31.35 7.19 -18.13
N GLY A 101 31.82 8.43 -18.30
CA GLY A 101 32.67 8.85 -19.41
C GLY A 101 32.01 8.69 -20.79
N LYS A 102 32.82 8.72 -21.85
CA LYS A 102 32.33 8.57 -23.24
C LYS A 102 31.89 7.13 -23.49
N ARG A 103 30.57 6.88 -23.46
CA ARG A 103 29.99 5.57 -23.77
C ARG A 103 29.70 5.40 -25.27
N PRO A 104 29.79 4.18 -25.83
CA PRO A 104 29.40 3.92 -27.22
C PRO A 104 27.91 4.21 -27.44
N ALA A 105 27.53 4.66 -28.65
CA ALA A 105 26.13 4.85 -29.04
C ALA A 105 25.26 3.58 -28.88
N GLY A 106 25.90 2.40 -28.80
CA GLY A 106 25.24 1.14 -28.47
C GLY A 106 24.68 1.08 -27.05
N GLU A 107 25.25 1.79 -26.08
CA GLU A 107 24.79 1.77 -24.69
C GLU A 107 23.51 2.59 -24.51
N LEU A 108 23.42 3.75 -25.16
CA LEU A 108 22.18 4.53 -25.17
C LEU A 108 21.04 3.77 -25.84
N ARG A 109 21.30 3.06 -26.95
CA ARG A 109 20.30 2.19 -27.58
C ARG A 109 19.85 1.07 -26.64
N ARG A 110 20.76 0.50 -25.84
CA ARG A 110 20.40 -0.49 -24.81
C ARG A 110 19.57 0.14 -23.70
N ALA A 111 19.92 1.33 -23.22
CA ALA A 111 19.15 2.04 -22.20
C ALA A 111 17.69 2.24 -22.64
N VAL A 112 17.47 2.73 -23.86
CA VAL A 112 16.13 2.86 -24.45
C VAL A 112 15.42 1.51 -24.52
N SER A 113 16.08 0.51 -25.10
CA SER A 113 15.50 -0.82 -25.27
C SER A 113 15.14 -1.45 -23.94
N ARG A 114 15.98 -1.34 -22.90
CA ARG A 114 15.76 -2.00 -21.61
C ARG A 114 14.77 -1.26 -20.72
N VAL A 115 14.86 0.07 -20.66
CA VAL A 115 14.01 0.89 -19.78
C VAL A 115 12.61 1.04 -20.40
N LEU A 116 12.50 1.41 -21.68
CA LEU A 116 11.22 1.72 -22.31
C LEU A 116 10.60 0.56 -23.09
N GLY A 117 11.38 -0.45 -23.46
CA GLY A 117 10.98 -1.48 -24.41
C GLY A 117 10.94 -2.90 -23.83
N SER A 118 11.95 -3.68 -24.20
CA SER A 118 12.06 -5.13 -24.02
C SER A 118 11.93 -5.58 -22.58
N SER A 119 11.20 -6.69 -22.39
CA SER A 119 11.07 -7.32 -21.10
C SER A 119 12.41 -7.85 -20.60
N ALA A 120 12.74 -7.48 -19.35
CA ALA A 120 13.90 -8.02 -18.67
C ALA A 120 13.54 -9.32 -17.97
N ARG A 121 14.42 -10.32 -18.07
CA ARG A 121 14.27 -11.54 -17.28
C ARG A 121 14.39 -11.18 -15.80
N ARG A 122 13.65 -11.87 -14.94
CA ARG A 122 13.71 -11.63 -13.49
C ARG A 122 15.12 -11.80 -12.90
N SER A 123 15.96 -12.65 -13.48
CA SER A 123 17.37 -12.79 -13.09
C SER A 123 18.27 -11.60 -13.46
N GLU A 124 17.78 -10.66 -14.27
CA GLU A 124 18.45 -9.41 -14.63
C GLU A 124 17.94 -8.22 -13.81
N TRP A 125 16.92 -8.43 -12.97
CA TRP A 125 16.34 -7.40 -12.12
C TRP A 125 17.32 -7.05 -10.99
N SER A 126 17.39 -5.76 -10.64
CA SER A 126 18.07 -5.33 -9.43
C SER A 126 17.29 -5.79 -8.18
N GLU A 127 17.89 -5.65 -7.00
CA GLU A 127 17.19 -5.91 -5.74
C GLU A 127 15.92 -5.07 -5.61
N ALA A 128 16.01 -3.75 -5.88
CA ALA A 128 14.87 -2.83 -5.85
C ALA A 128 13.75 -3.16 -6.86
N MET A 129 14.08 -3.84 -7.96
CA MET A 129 13.09 -4.37 -8.92
C MET A 129 12.40 -5.64 -8.40
N ASN A 130 13.11 -6.50 -7.66
CA ASN A 130 12.56 -7.73 -7.09
C ASN A 130 11.69 -7.43 -5.87
N GLU A 131 12.21 -6.61 -4.97
CA GLU A 131 11.56 -6.09 -3.78
C GLU A 131 10.90 -4.76 -4.12
N THR A 132 9.74 -4.80 -4.77
CA THR A 132 9.00 -3.56 -5.08
C THR A 132 8.50 -2.88 -3.81
N ALA A 133 8.20 -1.58 -3.87
CA ALA A 133 7.61 -0.85 -2.74
C ALA A 133 6.32 -1.53 -2.23
N ASP A 134 5.51 -2.04 -3.16
CA ASP A 134 4.33 -2.86 -2.90
C ASP A 134 4.65 -4.08 -2.01
N LYS A 135 5.61 -4.92 -2.44
CA LYS A 135 6.01 -6.12 -1.68
C LYS A 135 6.58 -5.79 -0.31
N ARG A 136 7.46 -4.79 -0.24
CA ARG A 136 8.04 -4.35 1.04
C ARG A 136 6.96 -3.83 1.98
N GLY A 137 6.01 -3.06 1.46
CA GLY A 137 4.92 -2.50 2.23
C GLY A 137 3.94 -3.56 2.72
N MET A 138 3.57 -4.53 1.89
CA MET A 138 2.79 -5.70 2.32
C MET A 138 3.53 -6.51 3.39
N ALA A 139 4.81 -6.83 3.18
CA ALA A 139 5.61 -7.55 4.18
C ALA A 139 5.68 -6.79 5.52
N PHE A 140 5.86 -5.46 5.45
CA PHE A 140 5.83 -4.59 6.62
C PHE A 140 4.45 -4.54 7.27
N ALA A 141 3.37 -4.47 6.50
CA ALA A 141 2.01 -4.50 7.03
C ALA A 141 1.73 -5.80 7.81
N LEU A 142 2.28 -6.92 7.34
CA LEU A 142 2.07 -8.22 7.97
C LEU A 142 2.93 -8.46 9.23
N ARG A 143 4.13 -7.86 9.32
CA ARG A 143 5.13 -8.21 10.36
C ARG A 143 5.93 -7.05 10.94
N GLY A 144 5.93 -5.89 10.31
CA GLY A 144 6.84 -4.77 10.61
C GLY A 144 6.75 -4.25 12.04
N PHE A 145 5.57 -4.31 12.65
CA PHE A 145 5.35 -3.88 14.03
C PHE A 145 5.57 -4.97 15.08
N TRP A 146 5.69 -6.24 14.69
CA TRP A 146 5.75 -7.37 15.63
C TRP A 146 6.87 -7.28 16.68
N PRO A 147 8.08 -6.76 16.38
CA PRO A 147 9.12 -6.60 17.39
C PRO A 147 8.73 -5.71 18.57
N ARG A 148 7.66 -4.91 18.43
CA ARG A 148 7.14 -4.03 19.49
C ARG A 148 6.00 -4.66 20.28
N PHE A 149 5.53 -5.84 19.89
CA PHE A 149 4.44 -6.53 20.60
C PHE A 149 4.97 -7.12 21.92
N PRO A 150 4.22 -7.01 23.04
CA PRO A 150 4.64 -7.63 24.29
C PRO A 150 4.72 -9.17 24.21
N VAL A 151 3.89 -9.76 23.35
CA VAL A 151 3.92 -11.18 22.99
C VAL A 151 4.01 -11.26 21.47
N SER A 152 5.05 -11.92 20.94
CA SER A 152 5.23 -12.02 19.49
C SER A 152 4.10 -12.83 18.83
N PRO A 153 3.50 -12.35 17.73
CA PRO A 153 2.57 -13.13 16.91
C PRO A 153 3.23 -14.31 16.17
N GLU A 154 4.55 -14.28 15.98
CA GLU A 154 5.29 -15.18 15.11
C GLU A 154 5.14 -16.67 15.43
N PRO A 155 5.23 -17.13 16.70
CA PRO A 155 5.05 -18.54 17.02
C PRO A 155 3.67 -19.07 16.62
N PHE A 156 2.62 -18.24 16.73
CA PHE A 156 1.26 -18.64 16.37
C PHE A 156 1.10 -18.76 14.85
N VAL A 157 1.72 -17.87 14.07
CA VAL A 157 1.74 -18.00 12.60
C VAL A 157 2.50 -19.26 12.19
N ALA A 158 3.67 -19.51 12.77
CA ALA A 158 4.45 -20.72 12.50
C ALA A 158 3.64 -21.99 12.82
N GLU A 159 2.93 -21.99 13.96
CA GLU A 159 2.05 -23.09 14.33
C GLU A 159 0.94 -23.28 13.29
N MET A 160 0.24 -22.21 12.89
CA MET A 160 -0.80 -22.26 11.85
C MET A 160 -0.28 -22.79 10.52
N ALA A 161 0.91 -22.36 10.12
CA ALA A 161 1.59 -22.74 8.88
C ALA A 161 2.10 -24.19 8.88
N ALA A 162 2.40 -24.78 10.05
CA ALA A 162 2.98 -26.14 10.16
C ALA A 162 2.14 -27.29 9.54
N GLY A 163 0.91 -27.00 9.10
CA GLY A 163 0.05 -27.95 8.38
C GLY A 163 -0.32 -27.54 6.95
N PHE A 164 0.13 -26.37 6.48
CA PHE A 164 -0.15 -25.88 5.14
C PHE A 164 0.98 -26.30 4.20
N LYS A 165 0.67 -27.04 3.14
CA LYS A 165 1.68 -27.38 2.13
C LYS A 165 2.04 -26.11 1.38
N ALA A 166 3.30 -25.66 1.49
CA ALA A 166 3.82 -24.45 0.84
C ALA A 166 3.89 -24.52 -0.71
N ARG A 167 3.43 -25.63 -1.33
CA ARG A 167 3.50 -25.83 -2.79
C ARG A 167 2.19 -26.42 -3.31
N GLY A 168 1.48 -25.62 -4.11
CA GLY A 168 0.26 -25.99 -4.83
C GLY A 168 -0.94 -25.14 -4.41
N CYS A 169 -1.90 -24.96 -5.34
CA CYS A 169 -3.15 -24.29 -5.03
C CYS A 169 -3.91 -25.09 -3.96
N PHE A 170 -4.42 -24.42 -2.92
CA PHE A 170 -5.29 -25.07 -1.96
C PHE A 170 -6.62 -25.40 -2.65
N THR A 171 -7.02 -26.67 -2.61
CA THR A 171 -8.32 -27.08 -3.15
C THR A 171 -9.45 -26.49 -2.30
N GLU A 172 -10.65 -26.45 -2.86
CA GLU A 172 -11.88 -26.06 -2.17
C GLU A 172 -12.04 -26.71 -0.77
N ARG A 173 -11.76 -28.02 -0.62
CA ARG A 173 -11.85 -28.68 0.70
C ARG A 173 -10.78 -28.23 1.69
N ALA A 174 -9.64 -27.74 1.18
CA ALA A 174 -8.56 -27.24 2.02
C ALA A 174 -8.93 -25.89 2.65
N SER A 175 -9.68 -25.01 1.97
CA SER A 175 -10.10 -23.72 2.54
C SER A 175 -10.94 -23.89 3.81
N PHE A 176 -11.87 -24.84 3.83
CA PHE A 176 -12.63 -25.19 5.06
C PHE A 176 -11.73 -25.71 6.20
N SER A 177 -10.68 -26.47 5.88
CA SER A 177 -9.75 -26.95 6.91
C SER A 177 -8.88 -25.83 7.47
N ILE A 178 -8.49 -24.88 6.62
CA ILE A 178 -7.76 -23.68 6.99
C ILE A 178 -8.64 -22.78 7.86
N ALA A 179 -9.87 -22.50 7.42
CA ALA A 179 -10.86 -21.72 8.16
C ALA A 179 -11.11 -22.29 9.56
N ARG A 180 -11.39 -23.59 9.68
CA ARG A 180 -11.52 -24.27 10.98
C ARG A 180 -10.27 -24.14 11.86
N ARG A 181 -9.09 -24.02 11.26
CA ARG A 181 -7.86 -23.77 12.02
C ARG A 181 -7.84 -22.35 12.55
N PHE A 182 -8.13 -21.35 11.72
CA PHE A 182 -8.25 -19.96 12.14
C PHE A 182 -9.30 -19.78 13.26
N ASP A 183 -10.47 -20.41 13.13
CA ASP A 183 -11.52 -20.35 14.16
C ASP A 183 -11.05 -20.88 15.53
N ARG A 184 -10.22 -21.93 15.55
CA ARG A 184 -9.64 -22.44 16.82
C ARG A 184 -8.71 -21.43 17.47
N PHE A 185 -7.88 -20.73 16.69
CA PHE A 185 -7.00 -19.69 17.22
C PHE A 185 -7.79 -18.46 17.67
N THR A 186 -8.84 -18.07 16.94
CA THR A 186 -9.76 -17.02 17.37
C THR A 186 -10.42 -17.35 18.70
N ALA A 187 -11.00 -18.55 18.85
CA ALA A 187 -11.58 -19.00 20.10
C ALA A 187 -10.54 -19.08 21.25
N MET A 188 -9.31 -19.46 20.93
CA MET A 188 -8.20 -19.43 21.89
C MET A 188 -7.91 -18.00 22.36
N ALA A 189 -7.86 -17.03 21.45
CA ALA A 189 -7.65 -15.62 21.80
C ALA A 189 -8.77 -15.06 22.66
N GLU A 190 -10.03 -15.35 22.33
CA GLU A 190 -11.19 -14.95 23.13
C GLU A 190 -11.11 -15.50 24.56
N LYS A 191 -10.66 -16.75 24.72
CA LYS A 191 -10.41 -17.35 26.03
C LYS A 191 -9.27 -16.67 26.80
N GLN A 192 -8.22 -16.19 26.12
CA GLN A 192 -7.16 -15.40 26.78
C GLN A 192 -7.69 -14.03 27.21
N ALA A 193 -8.45 -13.34 26.34
CA ALA A 193 -9.07 -12.06 26.65
C ALA A 193 -10.04 -12.17 27.85
N ALA A 194 -10.86 -13.22 27.92
CA ALA A 194 -11.76 -13.49 29.04
C ALA A 194 -11.02 -13.72 30.38
N ARG A 195 -9.72 -14.05 30.34
CA ARG A 195 -8.84 -14.21 31.50
C ARG A 195 -8.02 -12.96 31.81
N GLY A 196 -8.29 -11.84 31.12
CA GLY A 196 -7.51 -10.60 31.24
C GLY A 196 -6.13 -10.64 30.57
N ARG A 197 -5.84 -11.68 29.77
CA ARG A 197 -4.56 -11.86 29.07
C ARG A 197 -4.63 -11.26 27.67
N PHE A 198 -4.78 -9.93 27.63
CA PHE A 198 -4.94 -9.17 26.40
C PHE A 198 -3.69 -9.14 25.50
N PRO A 199 -2.44 -9.11 26.01
CA PRO A 199 -1.26 -9.20 25.15
C PRO A 199 -1.22 -10.49 24.33
N GLU A 200 -1.53 -11.63 24.96
CA GLU A 200 -1.61 -12.94 24.28
C GLU A 200 -2.77 -12.99 23.29
N ALA A 201 -3.94 -12.47 23.67
CA ALA A 201 -5.10 -12.40 22.77
C ALA A 201 -4.78 -11.57 21.51
N LEU A 202 -4.12 -10.42 21.68
CA LEU A 202 -3.68 -9.56 20.59
C LEU A 202 -2.72 -10.31 19.65
N ALA A 203 -1.70 -10.96 20.20
CA ALA A 203 -0.71 -11.69 19.43
C ALA A 203 -1.34 -12.82 18.59
N ILE A 204 -2.25 -13.60 19.19
CA ILE A 204 -2.96 -14.68 18.51
C ILE A 204 -3.84 -14.14 17.38
N LEU A 205 -4.64 -13.10 17.65
CA LEU A 205 -5.54 -12.54 16.64
C LEU A 205 -4.75 -11.91 15.49
N ARG A 206 -3.70 -11.15 15.79
CA ARG A 206 -2.84 -10.56 14.76
C ARG A 206 -2.19 -11.65 13.89
N ALA A 207 -1.79 -12.77 14.49
CA ALA A 207 -1.27 -13.93 13.78
C ALA A 207 -2.32 -14.54 12.84
N VAL A 208 -3.58 -14.66 13.26
CA VAL A 208 -4.66 -15.19 12.41
C VAL A 208 -4.87 -14.29 11.19
N LEU A 209 -4.92 -12.98 11.39
CA LEU A 209 -5.07 -12.01 10.29
C LEU A 209 -3.93 -12.11 9.28
N THR A 210 -2.68 -12.22 9.77
CA THR A 210 -1.51 -12.40 8.91
C THR A 210 -1.56 -13.72 8.15
N ALA A 211 -1.78 -14.84 8.83
CA ALA A 211 -1.78 -16.15 8.21
C ALA A 211 -2.88 -16.31 7.15
N ALA A 212 -4.05 -15.71 7.37
CA ALA A 212 -5.14 -15.71 6.40
C ALA A 212 -4.78 -14.94 5.12
N ILE A 213 -4.16 -13.75 5.23
CA ILE A 213 -3.70 -12.99 4.06
C ILE A 213 -2.63 -13.77 3.30
N GLU A 214 -1.65 -14.37 3.98
CA GLU A 214 -0.59 -15.16 3.32
C GLU A 214 -1.12 -16.39 2.60
N VAL A 215 -2.12 -17.07 3.18
CA VAL A 215 -2.76 -18.21 2.53
C VAL A 215 -3.46 -17.77 1.23
N LEU A 216 -4.12 -16.62 1.23
CA LEU A 216 -4.77 -16.08 0.04
C LEU A 216 -3.73 -15.63 -1.01
N ASP A 217 -2.62 -15.03 -0.59
CA ASP A 217 -1.50 -14.66 -1.47
C ASP A 217 -0.83 -15.88 -2.13
N HIS A 218 -0.82 -17.01 -1.42
CA HIS A 218 -0.38 -18.30 -1.97
C HIS A 218 -1.41 -18.99 -2.87
N GLY A 219 -2.51 -18.33 -3.22
CA GLY A 219 -3.49 -18.80 -4.20
C GLY A 219 -4.47 -19.83 -3.65
N ALA A 220 -4.87 -19.70 -2.38
CA ALA A 220 -5.98 -20.49 -1.87
C ALA A 220 -7.30 -20.13 -2.56
N ASP A 221 -8.04 -21.16 -2.99
CA ASP A 221 -9.40 -20.99 -3.51
C ASP A 221 -10.37 -20.78 -2.34
N ASP A 222 -10.75 -19.51 -2.12
CA ASP A 222 -11.76 -19.11 -1.14
C ASP A 222 -13.09 -18.69 -1.80
N SER A 223 -13.47 -19.36 -2.90
CA SER A 223 -14.74 -19.10 -3.59
C SER A 223 -15.99 -19.25 -2.71
N PHE A 224 -15.93 -20.05 -1.63
CA PHE A 224 -16.98 -20.18 -0.63
C PHE A 224 -16.91 -19.14 0.50
N GLY A 225 -15.85 -18.32 0.53
CA GLY A 225 -15.64 -17.28 1.55
C GLY A 225 -15.34 -17.82 2.96
N ALA A 226 -14.97 -19.09 3.11
CA ALA A 226 -14.74 -19.71 4.41
C ALA A 226 -13.54 -19.09 5.14
N ILE A 227 -12.43 -18.85 4.43
CA ILE A 227 -11.26 -18.15 5.00
C ILE A 227 -11.64 -16.71 5.29
N GLY A 228 -12.37 -16.06 4.39
CA GLY A 228 -12.88 -14.71 4.57
C GLY A 228 -13.74 -14.55 5.82
N ASP A 229 -14.65 -15.48 6.08
CA ASP A 229 -15.53 -15.45 7.26
C ASP A 229 -14.74 -15.64 8.56
N SER A 230 -13.80 -16.58 8.59
CA SER A 230 -12.88 -16.77 9.73
C SER A 230 -12.02 -15.53 9.97
N PHE A 231 -11.49 -14.89 8.91
CA PHE A 231 -10.77 -13.62 9.04
C PHE A 231 -11.66 -12.55 9.66
N ARG A 232 -12.89 -12.38 9.15
CA ARG A 232 -13.81 -11.35 9.66
C ARG A 232 -14.16 -11.58 11.14
N ALA A 233 -14.32 -12.84 11.56
CA ALA A 233 -14.53 -13.18 12.96
C ALA A 233 -13.32 -12.78 13.82
N ALA A 234 -12.11 -13.17 13.40
CA ALA A 234 -10.87 -12.79 14.09
C ALA A 234 -10.67 -11.27 14.13
N PHE A 235 -10.98 -10.57 13.03
CA PHE A 235 -10.81 -9.13 12.94
C PHE A 235 -11.79 -8.39 13.87
N ARG A 236 -13.04 -8.84 13.97
CA ARG A 236 -13.99 -8.30 14.96
C ARG A 236 -13.50 -8.52 16.39
N ALA A 237 -12.98 -9.70 16.71
CA ALA A 237 -12.39 -9.98 18.02
C ALA A 237 -11.15 -9.09 18.28
N TYR A 238 -10.30 -8.86 17.28
CA TYR A 238 -9.14 -7.97 17.37
C TYR A 238 -9.59 -6.54 17.68
N LEU A 239 -10.56 -6.02 16.93
CA LEU A 239 -11.11 -4.69 17.16
C LEU A 239 -11.80 -4.57 18.52
N ALA A 240 -12.34 -5.65 19.08
CA ALA A 240 -12.99 -5.64 20.39
C ALA A 240 -12.00 -5.52 21.57
N LEU A 241 -10.71 -5.81 21.36
CA LEU A 241 -9.70 -5.66 22.41
C LEU A 241 -9.57 -4.20 22.86
N PRO A 242 -9.51 -3.92 24.18
CA PRO A 242 -9.24 -2.59 24.69
C PRO A 242 -7.75 -2.25 24.51
N PRO A 243 -7.38 -1.26 23.64
CA PRO A 243 -5.98 -1.02 23.28
C PRO A 243 -5.06 -0.83 24.49
N GLY A 244 -5.50 -0.05 25.47
CA GLY A 244 -4.74 0.24 26.69
C GLY A 244 -4.50 -0.95 27.63
N GLN A 245 -5.13 -2.11 27.42
CA GLN A 245 -4.87 -3.32 28.22
C GLN A 245 -3.99 -4.34 27.49
N THR A 246 -3.73 -4.13 26.19
CA THR A 246 -2.91 -5.06 25.39
C THR A 246 -1.42 -4.99 25.72
N GLY A 247 -0.99 -4.00 26.51
CA GLY A 247 0.41 -3.73 26.83
C GLY A 247 1.21 -3.13 25.67
N LEU A 248 0.61 -2.95 24.49
CA LEU A 248 1.22 -2.29 23.36
C LEU A 248 1.05 -0.76 23.50
N GLU A 249 2.11 -0.01 23.18
CA GLU A 249 2.03 1.45 23.11
C GLU A 249 0.90 1.87 22.15
N GLU A 250 0.03 2.78 22.57
CA GLU A 250 -1.13 3.19 21.76
C GLU A 250 -0.76 3.62 20.33
N PRO A 251 0.30 4.44 20.10
CA PRO A 251 0.74 4.75 18.74
C PRO A 251 1.02 3.51 17.90
N VAL A 252 1.69 2.51 18.48
CA VAL A 252 2.07 1.28 17.78
C VAL A 252 0.83 0.46 17.44
N PHE A 253 -0.14 0.37 18.35
CA PHE A 253 -1.40 -0.33 18.11
C PHE A 253 -2.15 0.27 16.91
N PHE A 254 -2.35 1.59 16.90
CA PHE A 254 -3.10 2.24 15.82
C PHE A 254 -2.33 2.26 14.50
N HIS A 255 -1.00 2.42 14.53
CA HIS A 255 -0.19 2.35 13.32
C HIS A 255 -0.23 0.95 12.70
N ASP A 256 -0.10 -0.12 13.50
CA ASP A 256 -0.23 -1.51 13.01
C ASP A 256 -1.61 -1.76 12.38
N LEU A 257 -2.70 -1.37 13.06
CA LEU A 257 -4.05 -1.52 12.54
C LEU A 257 -4.25 -0.75 11.23
N LEU A 258 -3.84 0.53 11.17
CA LEU A 258 -4.02 1.36 9.99
C LEU A 258 -3.16 0.88 8.83
N THR A 259 -1.92 0.45 9.09
CA THR A 259 -1.08 -0.18 8.06
C THR A 259 -1.73 -1.46 7.54
N LEU A 260 -2.24 -2.33 8.41
CA LEU A 260 -2.99 -3.52 7.95
C LEU A 260 -4.17 -3.14 7.05
N LEU A 261 -4.96 -2.14 7.43
CA LEU A 261 -6.13 -1.69 6.67
C LEU A 261 -5.77 -1.06 5.31
N ILE A 262 -4.62 -0.39 5.20
CA ILE A 262 -4.15 0.19 3.92
C ILE A 262 -3.74 -0.90 2.93
N TRP A 263 -3.16 -1.99 3.43
CA TRP A 263 -2.51 -3.02 2.62
C TRP A 263 -3.38 -4.27 2.40
N GLU A 264 -4.50 -4.42 3.11
CA GLU A 264 -5.41 -5.55 2.93
C GLU A 264 -6.25 -5.41 1.65
N ASP A 265 -5.80 -6.04 0.56
CA ASP A 265 -6.39 -5.89 -0.78
C ASP A 265 -7.43 -6.97 -1.15
N TYR A 266 -7.86 -7.83 -0.20
CA TYR A 266 -8.82 -8.92 -0.44
C TYR A 266 -10.26 -8.56 -0.03
N GLY A 267 -10.50 -7.35 0.48
CA GLY A 267 -11.83 -6.91 0.93
C GLY A 267 -12.31 -7.61 2.20
N LEU A 268 -11.40 -8.21 2.96
CA LEU A 268 -11.70 -8.92 4.20
C LEU A 268 -12.11 -7.96 5.32
N THR A 269 -11.55 -6.75 5.32
CA THR A 269 -11.81 -5.69 6.29
C THR A 269 -12.99 -4.79 5.92
N PHE A 270 -13.58 -5.00 4.74
CA PHE A 270 -14.71 -4.21 4.23
C PHE A 270 -15.86 -4.18 5.25
N ASP A 271 -16.28 -2.96 5.60
CA ASP A 271 -17.33 -2.65 6.58
C ASP A 271 -17.13 -3.13 8.02
N GLN A 272 -15.99 -3.76 8.34
CA GLN A 272 -15.73 -4.24 9.70
C GLN A 272 -15.31 -3.11 10.65
N THR A 273 -14.83 -1.97 10.14
CA THR A 273 -14.37 -0.83 10.95
C THR A 273 -15.46 0.22 11.17
N GLU A 274 -16.70 -0.03 10.75
CA GLU A 274 -17.78 0.95 10.92
C GLU A 274 -18.00 1.27 12.40
N ARG A 275 -17.99 2.57 12.75
CA ARG A 275 -18.10 3.10 14.13
C ARG A 275 -16.91 2.75 15.03
N TYR A 276 -15.92 2.00 14.56
CA TYR A 276 -14.74 1.68 15.33
C TYR A 276 -14.00 2.95 15.77
N PHE A 277 -13.90 3.94 14.89
CA PHE A 277 -13.18 5.17 15.19
C PHE A 277 -14.02 6.12 16.02
N ALA A 278 -15.36 6.05 15.98
CA ALA A 278 -16.25 6.94 16.73
C ALA A 278 -16.09 6.83 18.26
N ARG A 279 -15.62 5.68 18.78
CA ARG A 279 -15.38 5.45 20.22
C ARG A 279 -14.00 5.88 20.69
N LEU A 280 -13.11 6.26 19.78
CA LEU A 280 -11.77 6.72 20.15
C LEU A 280 -11.85 8.08 20.83
N THR A 281 -10.91 8.33 21.75
CA THR A 281 -10.71 9.68 22.27
C THR A 281 -10.24 10.62 21.15
N ARG A 282 -10.41 11.93 21.34
CA ARG A 282 -9.96 12.92 20.36
C ARG A 282 -8.46 12.80 20.06
N ALA A 283 -7.64 12.56 21.08
CA ALA A 283 -6.19 12.41 20.93
C ALA A 283 -5.82 11.15 20.12
N GLN A 284 -6.53 10.04 20.33
CA GLN A 284 -6.35 8.84 19.51
C GLN A 284 -6.81 9.07 18.05
N GLY A 285 -7.90 9.81 17.86
CA GLY A 285 -8.32 10.27 16.53
C GLY A 285 -7.29 11.14 15.83
N ASP A 286 -6.66 12.07 16.56
CA ASP A 286 -5.56 12.92 16.08
C ASP A 286 -4.36 12.08 15.62
N LEU A 287 -3.99 11.08 16.42
CA LEU A 287 -2.91 10.16 16.09
C LEU A 287 -3.18 9.40 14.78
N CYS A 288 -4.38 8.83 14.63
CA CYS A 288 -4.78 8.16 13.39
C CYS A 288 -4.74 9.10 12.18
N ILE A 289 -5.22 10.35 12.32
CA ILE A 289 -5.23 11.33 11.23
C ILE A 289 -3.80 11.71 10.81
N ALA A 290 -2.92 11.97 11.79
CA ALA A 290 -1.53 12.32 11.52
C ALA A 290 -0.79 11.19 10.80
N PHE A 291 -0.95 9.96 11.29
CA PHE A 291 -0.34 8.78 10.67
C PHE A 291 -0.83 8.58 9.23
N LEU A 292 -2.14 8.63 8.99
CA LEU A 292 -2.69 8.45 7.65
C LEU A 292 -2.21 9.54 6.67
N ARG A 293 -2.07 10.79 7.12
CA ARG A 293 -1.51 11.88 6.29
C ARG A 293 -0.06 11.58 5.90
N GLU A 294 0.76 11.12 6.83
CA GLU A 294 2.14 10.71 6.56
C GLU A 294 2.18 9.54 5.56
N GLN A 295 1.34 8.51 5.78
CA GLN A 295 1.29 7.34 4.89
C GLN A 295 0.86 7.72 3.47
N ILE A 296 -0.13 8.59 3.29
CA ILE A 296 -0.59 9.04 1.96
C ILE A 296 0.57 9.64 1.16
N GLU A 297 1.37 10.52 1.79
CA GLU A 297 2.49 11.16 1.13
C GLU A 297 3.63 10.17 0.82
N ALA A 298 3.94 9.28 1.76
CA ALA A 298 4.95 8.23 1.56
C ALA A 298 4.56 7.28 0.42
N LEU A 299 3.30 6.82 0.38
CA LEU A 299 2.78 5.92 -0.66
C LEU A 299 2.79 6.58 -2.03
N ARG A 300 2.40 7.85 -2.13
CA ARG A 300 2.48 8.63 -3.39
C ARG A 300 3.91 8.81 -3.87
N ALA A 301 4.86 9.02 -2.96
CA ALA A 301 6.28 9.14 -3.31
C ALA A 301 6.87 7.84 -3.90
N ASP A 302 6.24 6.69 -3.61
CA ASP A 302 6.60 5.37 -4.13
C ASP A 302 5.68 4.88 -5.28
N ASP A 303 4.87 5.77 -5.86
CA ASP A 303 3.93 5.46 -6.96
C ASP A 303 2.90 4.36 -6.60
N LEU A 304 2.51 4.29 -5.32
CA LEU A 304 1.50 3.37 -4.79
C LEU A 304 0.14 4.08 -4.71
N GLU A 305 -0.39 4.52 -5.85
CA GLU A 305 -1.62 5.32 -5.90
C GLU A 305 -2.84 4.60 -5.31
N HIS A 306 -2.94 3.27 -5.50
CA HIS A 306 -4.04 2.48 -4.95
C HIS A 306 -4.03 2.49 -3.41
N GLN A 307 -2.92 2.13 -2.78
CA GLN A 307 -2.77 2.16 -1.32
C GLN A 307 -2.89 3.58 -0.77
N ALA A 308 -2.41 4.61 -1.49
CA ALA A 308 -2.62 6.00 -1.10
C ALA A 308 -4.09 6.41 -1.11
N ASP A 309 -4.87 5.97 -2.11
CA ASP A 309 -6.30 6.20 -2.20
C ASP A 309 -7.06 5.43 -1.09
N GLU A 310 -6.63 4.22 -0.71
CA GLU A 310 -7.14 3.50 0.46
C GLU A 310 -6.86 4.24 1.78
N ALA A 311 -5.63 4.71 1.98
CA ALA A 311 -5.25 5.52 3.15
C ALA A 311 -6.06 6.83 3.24
N LEU A 312 -6.29 7.50 2.11
CA LEU A 312 -7.15 8.68 2.02
C LEU A 312 -8.61 8.36 2.33
N GLY A 313 -9.10 7.21 1.88
CA GLY A 313 -10.44 6.73 2.20
C GLY A 313 -10.63 6.45 3.69
N LEU A 314 -9.64 5.81 4.32
CA LEU A 314 -9.59 5.59 5.77
C LEU A 314 -9.52 6.92 6.52
N LEU A 315 -8.74 7.89 6.06
CA LEU A 315 -8.66 9.22 6.66
C LEU A 315 -10.03 9.92 6.63
N GLY A 316 -10.76 9.81 5.52
CA GLY A 316 -12.14 10.26 5.42
C GLY A 316 -13.08 9.58 6.42
N GLN A 317 -12.92 8.28 6.67
CA GLN A 317 -13.69 7.56 7.68
C GLN A 317 -13.37 8.04 9.10
N VAL A 318 -12.09 8.14 9.46
CA VAL A 318 -11.66 8.62 10.79
C VAL A 318 -12.19 10.03 11.02
N ALA A 319 -12.03 10.94 10.05
CA ALA A 319 -12.54 12.31 10.14
C ALA A 319 -14.06 12.35 10.34
N ALA A 320 -14.82 11.56 9.58
CA ALA A 320 -16.27 11.48 9.71
C ALA A 320 -16.69 10.99 11.11
N GLU A 321 -16.14 9.85 11.54
CA GLU A 321 -16.52 9.22 12.81
C GLU A 321 -16.08 10.04 14.03
N GLN A 322 -14.96 10.76 13.94
CA GLN A 322 -14.47 11.71 14.94
C GLN A 322 -15.08 13.13 14.78
N ARG A 323 -16.01 13.32 13.84
CA ARG A 323 -16.70 14.60 13.57
C ARG A 323 -15.74 15.79 13.35
N ARG A 324 -14.66 15.54 12.63
CA ARG A 324 -13.61 16.51 12.26
C ARG A 324 -14.06 17.34 11.05
N PHE A 325 -15.16 18.09 11.26
CA PHE A 325 -15.84 18.85 10.23
C PHE A 325 -14.92 19.81 9.48
N GLU A 326 -13.90 20.33 10.15
CA GLU A 326 -12.87 21.21 9.59
C GLU A 326 -12.09 20.56 8.43
N LEU A 327 -12.04 19.22 8.36
CA LEU A 327 -11.30 18.48 7.34
C LEU A 327 -12.17 18.09 6.13
N PHE A 328 -13.50 18.15 6.24
CA PHE A 328 -14.40 17.47 5.30
C PHE A 328 -14.26 17.97 3.86
N GLU A 329 -14.22 19.29 3.67
CA GLU A 329 -14.14 19.88 2.33
C GLU A 329 -12.79 19.59 1.66
N ALA A 330 -11.68 19.72 2.41
CA ALA A 330 -10.35 19.44 1.90
C ALA A 330 -10.22 17.95 1.51
N LEU A 331 -10.69 17.04 2.37
CA LEU A 331 -10.68 15.60 2.09
C LEU A 331 -11.54 15.25 0.88
N ALA A 332 -12.73 15.84 0.74
CA ALA A 332 -13.59 15.64 -0.42
C ALA A 332 -12.92 16.11 -1.72
N ARG A 333 -12.23 17.25 -1.68
CA ARG A 333 -11.45 17.78 -2.80
C ARG A 333 -10.32 16.85 -3.23
N GLU A 334 -9.60 16.28 -2.25
CA GLU A 334 -8.50 15.34 -2.48
C GLU A 334 -9.00 14.00 -3.04
N MET A 335 -10.10 13.47 -2.51
CA MET A 335 -10.71 12.22 -3.01
C MET A 335 -11.30 12.38 -4.42
N GLY A 336 -11.76 13.57 -4.78
CA GLY A 336 -12.48 13.80 -6.03
C GLY A 336 -13.70 12.87 -6.13
N SER A 337 -13.93 12.24 -7.29
CA SER A 337 -15.02 11.27 -7.46
C SER A 337 -14.58 9.80 -7.36
N LYS A 338 -13.36 9.53 -6.87
CA LYS A 338 -12.82 8.17 -6.74
C LYS A 338 -13.39 7.40 -5.55
N SER A 339 -13.68 8.08 -4.45
CA SER A 339 -14.06 7.44 -3.18
C SER A 339 -15.51 7.73 -2.79
N SER A 340 -16.46 7.44 -3.70
CA SER A 340 -17.87 7.85 -3.56
C SER A 340 -18.48 7.53 -2.20
N ARG A 341 -18.27 6.32 -1.68
CA ARG A 341 -18.79 5.90 -0.37
C ARG A 341 -18.27 6.77 0.79
N ARG A 342 -17.00 7.17 0.75
CA ARG A 342 -16.37 8.00 1.78
C ARG A 342 -16.89 9.43 1.73
N ILE A 343 -17.09 9.97 0.53
CA ILE A 343 -17.71 11.28 0.31
C ILE A 343 -19.15 11.30 0.83
N LEU A 344 -19.95 10.26 0.51
CA LEU A 344 -21.30 10.12 1.04
C LEU A 344 -21.32 10.05 2.57
N ARG A 345 -20.33 9.40 3.19
CA ARG A 345 -20.19 9.35 4.65
C ARG A 345 -19.88 10.73 5.25
N LEU A 346 -18.99 11.52 4.64
CA LEU A 346 -18.72 12.90 5.07
C LEU A 346 -19.99 13.75 5.00
N ALA A 347 -20.68 13.72 3.86
CA ALA A 347 -21.94 14.45 3.66
C ALA A 347 -23.03 14.01 4.65
N ASP A 348 -23.24 12.70 4.82
CA ASP A 348 -24.24 12.16 5.76
C ASP A 348 -23.96 12.57 7.20
N THR A 349 -22.68 12.56 7.60
CA THR A 349 -22.26 12.99 8.93
C THR A 349 -22.55 14.47 9.14
N ALA A 350 -22.29 15.32 8.13
CA ALA A 350 -22.60 16.74 8.18
C ALA A 350 -24.12 16.99 8.25
N VAL A 351 -24.93 16.30 7.45
CA VAL A 351 -26.40 16.39 7.48
C VAL A 351 -26.95 16.00 8.85
N LYS A 352 -26.52 14.85 9.40
CA LYS A 352 -26.93 14.40 10.74
C LYS A 352 -26.55 15.38 11.85
N ALA A 353 -25.46 16.13 11.66
CA ALA A 353 -25.03 17.20 12.55
C ALA A 353 -25.70 18.56 12.28
N ARG A 354 -26.74 18.60 11.41
CA ARG A 354 -27.44 19.82 10.98
C ARG A 354 -26.53 20.86 10.30
N LYS A 355 -25.43 20.41 9.67
CA LYS A 355 -24.48 21.24 8.91
C LYS A 355 -24.68 21.03 7.40
N ARG A 356 -25.88 21.33 6.90
CA ARG A 356 -26.25 21.06 5.50
C ARG A 356 -25.36 21.79 4.49
N GLU A 357 -25.04 23.06 4.73
CA GLU A 357 -24.11 23.83 3.88
C GLU A 357 -22.72 23.16 3.78
N LEU A 358 -22.26 22.50 4.85
CA LEU A 358 -21.00 21.75 4.79
C LEU A 358 -21.14 20.49 3.92
N ALA A 359 -22.28 19.81 3.96
CA ALA A 359 -22.55 18.67 3.09
C ALA A 359 -22.58 19.10 1.60
N GLU A 360 -23.17 20.26 1.31
CA GLU A 360 -23.16 20.86 -0.04
C GLU A 360 -21.73 21.16 -0.50
N ARG A 361 -20.92 21.84 0.34
CA ARG A 361 -19.49 22.09 0.06
C ARG A 361 -18.68 20.81 -0.15
N VAL A 362 -19.00 19.73 0.57
CA VAL A 362 -18.37 18.41 0.36
C VAL A 362 -18.64 17.89 -1.06
N PHE A 363 -19.89 17.98 -1.54
CA PHE A 363 -20.20 17.59 -2.91
C PHE A 363 -19.53 18.50 -3.94
N ASP A 364 -19.62 19.82 -3.76
CA ASP A 364 -18.98 20.78 -4.68
C ASP A 364 -17.46 20.52 -4.81
N ALA A 365 -16.80 20.20 -3.70
CA ALA A 365 -15.38 19.86 -3.68
C ALA A 365 -15.06 18.53 -4.39
N ALA A 366 -15.93 17.52 -4.25
CA ALA A 366 -15.72 16.17 -4.76
C ALA A 366 -16.11 15.97 -6.23
N LEU A 367 -16.99 16.81 -6.81
CA LEU A 367 -17.56 16.64 -8.15
C LEU A 367 -16.58 16.96 -9.30
N ARG A 368 -15.49 16.21 -9.35
CA ARG A 368 -14.47 16.22 -10.40
C ARG A 368 -14.66 15.03 -11.36
N PRO A 369 -14.21 15.12 -12.63
CA PRO A 369 -14.22 13.99 -13.55
C PRO A 369 -13.59 12.73 -12.92
N GLY A 370 -14.28 11.60 -13.04
CA GLY A 370 -13.82 10.33 -12.49
C GLY A 370 -14.93 9.28 -12.33
N PRO A 371 -14.59 8.08 -11.81
CA PRO A 371 -15.41 6.87 -11.94
C PRO A 371 -16.83 6.96 -11.36
N HIS A 372 -17.03 7.74 -10.29
CA HIS A 372 -18.32 7.83 -9.60
C HIS A 372 -18.99 9.20 -9.69
N LEU A 373 -18.57 10.05 -10.64
CA LEU A 373 -19.14 11.39 -10.79
C LEU A 373 -20.67 11.37 -10.93
N LYS A 374 -21.21 10.49 -11.79
CA LYS A 374 -22.66 10.37 -12.01
C LYS A 374 -23.41 10.08 -10.70
N ARG A 375 -22.96 9.06 -9.97
CA ARG A 375 -23.54 8.65 -8.68
C ARG A 375 -23.49 9.78 -7.64
N LEU A 376 -22.38 10.52 -7.57
CA LEU A 376 -22.25 11.64 -6.65
C LEU A 376 -23.19 12.80 -7.01
N ARG A 377 -23.40 13.08 -8.31
CA ARG A 377 -24.39 14.08 -8.76
C ARG A 377 -25.81 13.70 -8.35
N GLU A 378 -26.20 12.45 -8.55
CA GLU A 378 -27.52 11.94 -8.15
C GLU A 378 -27.76 12.13 -6.63
N HIS A 379 -26.77 11.84 -5.79
CA HIS A 379 -26.89 12.09 -4.35
C HIS A 379 -26.85 13.58 -3.98
N TYR A 380 -26.13 14.41 -4.75
CA TYR A 380 -26.14 15.85 -4.52
C TYR A 380 -27.52 16.46 -4.84
N GLU A 381 -28.16 16.02 -5.92
CA GLU A 381 -29.54 16.40 -6.26
C GLU A 381 -30.54 15.94 -5.19
N GLN A 382 -30.37 14.73 -4.64
CA GLN A 382 -31.15 14.25 -3.49
C GLN A 382 -30.94 15.12 -2.24
N LEU A 383 -29.70 15.55 -1.99
CA LEU A 383 -29.41 16.48 -0.91
C LEU A 383 -30.23 17.75 -1.13
N ASN A 384 -30.07 18.41 -2.28
CA ASN A 384 -30.69 19.71 -2.61
C ASN A 384 -32.22 19.67 -2.61
N SER A 385 -32.84 18.57 -3.04
CA SER A 385 -34.30 18.38 -3.02
C SER A 385 -34.89 18.10 -1.62
N GLY A 386 -34.05 17.89 -0.60
CA GLY A 386 -34.48 17.58 0.76
C GLY A 386 -34.80 16.09 0.99
N ALA A 387 -34.65 15.24 -0.02
CA ALA A 387 -34.91 13.80 0.02
C ALA A 387 -33.66 12.98 0.40
N TRP A 388 -32.82 13.49 1.30
CA TRP A 388 -31.51 12.91 1.61
C TRP A 388 -31.61 11.46 2.11
N ASN A 389 -31.12 10.51 1.31
CA ASN A 389 -30.90 9.12 1.69
C ASN A 389 -29.60 8.59 1.06
N PRO A 390 -28.47 8.61 1.78
CA PRO A 390 -27.16 8.23 1.23
C PRO A 390 -27.00 6.74 0.95
N TRP A 391 -27.92 5.90 1.45
CA TRP A 391 -27.84 4.43 1.35
C TRP A 391 -28.97 3.84 0.51
N ARG A 392 -29.79 4.69 -0.13
CA ARG A 392 -30.78 4.24 -1.10
C ARG A 392 -30.04 3.54 -2.24
N LYS A 393 -30.30 2.24 -2.42
CA LYS A 393 -29.87 1.55 -3.65
C LYS A 393 -30.62 2.19 -4.82
N PRO A 394 -29.96 2.45 -5.96
CA PRO A 394 -30.59 3.03 -7.13
C PRO A 394 -31.83 2.24 -7.56
#